data_AF-A0AAV2DJV4-F1
#
_entry.id   AF-A0AAV2DJV4-F1
#
_cell.length_a   1.000
_cell.length_b   1.000
_cell.length_c   1.000
_cell.angle_alpha   90.00
_cell.angle_beta   90.00
_cell.angle_gamma   90.00
#
_symmetry.space_group_name_H-M   'P 1'
#
loop_
_entity.id
_entity.type
_entity.pdbx_description
1 polymer ?
#
loop_
_entity_poly.entity_id
_entity_poly.type
_entity_poly.pdbx_seq_one_letter_code
_entity_poly.pdbx_strand_id
1 'polypeptide(L)'
;MQFEQERGHVVSSVEVYTNQHGVSTEEAVDALNEMVEEDWKDINEDCLNSPNFISKDVLSMFVGLARVMEVLYKDFNSYTVSNTVIKDMMTALLVTAMDI
;
A
#
# COMPACT_ATOMS: atom_id res chain seq x y z
N MET A 1 4.69 0.18 -11.78
CA MET A 1 5.42 1.27 -12.47
C MET A 1 5.41 1.19 -13.98
N GLN A 2 5.99 0.16 -14.64
CA GLN A 2 5.99 0.10 -16.13
C GLN A 2 4.60 0.26 -16.75
N PHE A 3 3.57 -0.41 -16.20
CA PHE A 3 2.19 -0.28 -16.66
C PHE A 3 1.58 1.13 -16.50
N GLU A 4 1.99 1.89 -15.48
CA GLU A 4 1.51 3.26 -15.26
C GLU A 4 2.13 4.22 -16.28
N GLN A 5 3.41 4.02 -16.61
CA GLN A 5 4.14 4.76 -17.64
C GLN A 5 3.55 4.49 -19.03
N GLU A 6 3.17 3.24 -19.34
CA GLU A 6 2.54 2.86 -20.61
C GLU A 6 1.20 3.56 -20.85
N ARG A 7 0.46 3.89 -19.79
CA ARG A 7 -0.83 4.61 -19.90
C ARG A 7 -0.67 6.11 -20.15
N GLY A 8 0.53 6.67 -19.99
CA GLY A 8 0.87 8.07 -20.31
C GLY A 8 0.07 9.13 -19.56
N HIS A 9 -0.66 8.77 -18.51
CA HIS A 9 -1.70 9.64 -17.93
C HIS A 9 -1.35 10.26 -16.58
N VAL A 10 -0.32 9.78 -15.88
CA VAL A 10 0.11 10.31 -14.58
C VAL A 10 1.61 10.10 -14.42
N VAL A 11 2.35 11.14 -14.01
CA VAL A 11 3.76 11.01 -13.59
C VAL A 11 3.78 10.23 -12.28
N SER A 12 4.48 9.10 -12.25
CA SER A 12 4.58 8.25 -11.06
C SER A 12 5.46 8.89 -9.97
N SER A 13 5.26 8.49 -8.72
CA SER A 13 6.09 8.93 -7.59
C SER A 13 7.56 8.63 -7.80
N VAL A 14 7.89 7.49 -8.42
CA VAL A 14 9.27 7.14 -8.79
C VAL A 14 9.85 8.08 -9.84
N GLU A 15 9.09 8.45 -10.87
CA GLU A 15 9.58 9.41 -11.87
C GLU A 15 9.83 10.79 -11.25
N VAL A 16 8.92 11.24 -10.38
CA VAL A 16 9.12 12.49 -9.63
C VAL A 16 10.38 12.39 -8.79
N TYR A 17 10.55 11.32 -8.01
CA TYR A 17 11.69 11.15 -7.11
C TYR A 17 13.03 11.06 -7.86
N THR A 18 13.08 10.25 -8.91
CA THR A 18 14.24 10.13 -9.82
C THR A 18 14.61 11.49 -10.42
N ASN A 19 13.64 12.23 -10.95
CA ASN A 19 13.93 13.53 -11.57
C ASN A 19 14.34 14.60 -10.54
N GLN A 20 13.74 14.57 -9.34
CA GLN A 20 14.05 15.52 -8.28
C GLN A 20 15.45 15.31 -7.68
N HIS A 21 15.89 14.07 -7.55
CA HIS A 21 17.15 13.72 -6.87
C HIS A 21 18.27 13.29 -7.82
N GLY A 22 17.98 13.09 -9.11
CA GLY A 22 18.97 12.67 -10.12
C GLY A 22 19.49 11.24 -9.91
N VAL A 23 18.69 10.38 -9.28
CA VAL A 23 19.04 9.00 -8.91
C VAL A 23 18.48 7.97 -9.90
N SER A 24 18.93 6.73 -9.83
CA SER A 24 18.35 5.64 -10.62
C SER A 24 16.92 5.30 -10.18
N THR A 25 16.18 4.58 -11.03
CA THR A 25 14.84 4.08 -10.69
C THR A 25 14.87 3.12 -9.50
N GLU A 26 15.90 2.29 -9.39
CA GLU A 26 16.07 1.33 -8.28
C GLU A 26 16.28 2.07 -6.95
N GLU A 27 17.20 3.02 -6.92
CA GLU A 27 17.42 3.88 -5.74
C GLU A 27 16.17 4.68 -5.35
N ALA A 28 15.38 5.13 -6.32
CA ALA A 28 14.11 5.81 -6.06
C ALA A 28 13.05 4.87 -5.45
N VAL A 29 12.96 3.62 -5.93
CA VAL A 29 12.06 2.60 -5.37
C VAL A 29 12.47 2.27 -3.94
N ASP A 30 13.75 2.03 -3.69
CA ASP A 30 14.25 1.69 -2.36
C ASP A 30 13.99 2.83 -1.37
N ALA A 31 14.27 4.07 -1.75
CA ALA A 31 13.98 5.23 -0.91
C ALA A 31 12.48 5.40 -0.60
N LEU A 32 11.61 5.17 -1.58
CA LEU A 32 10.15 5.22 -1.38
C LEU A 32 9.64 4.11 -0.48
N ASN A 33 10.22 2.90 -0.57
CA ASN A 33 9.90 1.81 0.34
C ASN A 33 10.35 2.13 1.77
N GLU A 34 11.55 2.69 1.95
CA GLU A 34 12.04 3.14 3.26
C GLU A 34 11.11 4.21 3.87
N MET A 35 10.64 5.17 3.07
CA MET A 35 9.64 6.15 3.52
C MET A 35 8.34 5.48 3.98
N VAL A 36 7.84 4.49 3.24
CA VAL A 36 6.64 3.72 3.63
C VAL A 36 6.86 2.95 4.93
N GLU A 37 8.05 2.37 5.14
CA GLU A 37 8.40 1.67 6.38
C GLU A 37 8.48 2.61 7.58
N GLU A 38 9.03 3.81 7.41
CA GLU A 38 9.03 4.86 8.44
C GLU A 38 7.61 5.32 8.75
N ASP A 39 6.78 5.62 7.74
CA ASP A 39 5.38 6.03 7.91
C ASP A 39 4.57 4.94 8.65
N TRP A 40 4.87 3.66 8.43
CA TRP A 40 4.26 2.56 9.18
C TRP A 40 4.60 2.58 10.67
N LYS A 41 5.83 2.99 11.05
CA LYS A 41 6.23 3.13 12.46
C LYS A 41 5.45 4.27 13.11
N ASP A 42 5.33 5.40 12.41
CA ASP A 42 4.58 6.57 12.88
C ASP A 42 3.10 6.23 13.08
N ILE A 43 2.45 5.57 12.12
CA ILE A 43 1.05 5.11 12.26
C ILE A 43 0.88 4.21 13.49
N ASN A 44 1.82 3.30 13.74
CA ASN A 44 1.75 2.40 14.88
C ASN A 44 1.93 3.17 16.21
N GLU A 45 2.87 4.10 16.27
CA GLU A 45 3.09 4.95 17.44
C GLU A 45 1.87 5.82 17.74
N ASP A 46 1.35 6.51 16.72
CA ASP A 46 0.17 7.37 16.83
C ASP A 46 -1.08 6.59 17.26
N CYS A 47 -1.26 5.36 16.75
CA CYS A 47 -2.37 4.51 17.19
C CYS A 47 -2.26 4.13 18.67
N LEU A 48 -1.04 3.79 19.14
CA LEU A 48 -0.79 3.44 20.53
C LEU A 48 -0.93 4.63 21.48
N ASN A 49 -0.50 5.81 21.04
CA ASN A 49 -0.50 7.05 21.82
C ASN A 49 -1.72 7.94 21.57
N SER A 50 -2.68 7.45 20.76
CA SER A 50 -3.83 8.24 20.33
C SER A 50 -4.63 8.82 21.51
N PRO A 51 -4.99 10.12 21.45
CA PRO A 51 -5.79 10.74 22.48
C PRO A 51 -7.15 10.05 22.63
N ASN A 52 -7.66 9.96 23.87
CA ASN A 52 -8.95 9.32 24.19
C ASN A 52 -10.18 9.91 23.47
N PHE A 53 -10.07 11.10 22.88
CA PHE A 53 -11.15 11.72 22.10
C PHE A 53 -11.20 11.22 20.64
N ILE A 54 -10.16 10.53 20.17
CA ILE A 54 -10.16 9.89 18.86
C ILE A 54 -10.75 8.49 19.02
N SER A 55 -11.79 8.18 18.24
CA SER A 55 -12.38 6.85 18.26
C SER A 55 -11.41 5.80 17.74
N LYS A 56 -11.25 4.70 18.47
CA LYS A 56 -10.46 3.54 18.04
C LYS A 56 -11.00 2.93 16.74
N ASP A 57 -12.31 3.02 16.50
CA ASP A 57 -12.92 2.51 15.26
C ASP A 57 -12.47 3.34 14.05
N VAL A 58 -12.34 4.66 14.24
CA VAL A 58 -11.85 5.57 13.18
C VAL A 58 -10.39 5.27 12.88
N LEU A 59 -9.54 5.10 13.91
CA LEU A 59 -8.14 4.71 13.71
C LEU A 59 -8.01 3.35 13.02
N SER A 60 -8.81 2.37 13.45
CA SER A 60 -8.86 1.04 12.84
C SER A 60 -9.24 1.09 11.36
N MET A 61 -10.16 1.98 10.98
CA MET A 61 -10.53 2.19 9.58
C MET A 61 -9.34 2.69 8.74
N PHE A 62 -8.61 3.71 9.23
CA PHE A 62 -7.44 4.24 8.51
C PHE A 62 -6.31 3.22 8.41
N VAL A 63 -6.00 2.53 9.50
CA VAL A 63 -5.02 1.44 9.50
C VAL A 63 -5.46 0.32 8.56
N GLY A 64 -6.75 -0.01 8.53
CA GLY A 64 -7.33 -0.98 7.61
C GLY A 64 -7.11 -0.59 6.14
N LEU A 65 -7.32 0.68 5.80
CA LEU A 65 -7.06 1.19 4.44
C LEU A 65 -5.58 1.09 4.06
N ALA A 66 -4.66 1.49 4.95
CA ALA A 66 -3.23 1.37 4.72
C ALA A 66 -2.81 -0.09 4.48
N ARG A 67 -3.34 -1.02 5.28
CA ARG A 67 -3.11 -2.47 5.09
C ARG A 67 -3.65 -2.99 3.76
N VAL A 68 -4.79 -2.50 3.30
CA VAL A 68 -5.32 -2.87 1.97
C VAL A 68 -4.34 -2.43 0.90
N MET A 69 -3.84 -1.19 0.94
CA MET A 69 -2.85 -0.72 -0.03
C MET A 69 -1.57 -1.56 0.00
N GLU A 70 -1.05 -1.87 1.18
CA GLU A 70 0.09 -2.78 1.34
C GLU A 70 -0.15 -4.12 0.62
N VAL A 71 -1.29 -4.78 0.87
CA VAL A 71 -1.63 -6.06 0.23
C VAL A 71 -1.75 -5.94 -1.29
N LEU A 72 -2.35 -4.85 -1.79
CA LEU A 72 -2.55 -4.63 -3.22
C LEU A 72 -1.23 -4.40 -3.98
N TYR A 73 -0.25 -3.75 -3.34
CA TYR A 73 1.00 -3.35 -3.98
C TYR A 73 2.21 -4.23 -3.64
N LYS A 74 2.14 -5.05 -2.58
CA LYS A 74 3.19 -5.99 -2.16
C LYS A 74 3.51 -7.03 -3.23
N ASP A 75 2.49 -7.49 -3.95
CA ASP A 75 2.66 -8.26 -5.18
C ASP A 75 2.27 -7.38 -6.37
N PHE A 76 3.30 -6.85 -7.04
CA PHE A 76 3.31 -5.87 -8.13
C PHE A 76 2.34 -6.10 -9.31
N ASN A 77 1.65 -7.24 -9.30
CA ASN A 77 0.79 -7.71 -10.37
C ASN A 77 -0.66 -7.91 -9.93
N SER A 78 -1.07 -7.60 -8.69
CA SER A 78 -2.40 -7.98 -8.21
C SER A 78 -3.54 -7.01 -8.55
N TYR A 79 -3.26 -5.71 -8.61
CA TYR A 79 -4.27 -4.69 -8.88
C TYR A 79 -4.49 -4.39 -10.37
N THR A 80 -3.44 -4.44 -11.19
CA THR A 80 -3.48 -4.04 -12.62
C THR A 80 -3.44 -5.21 -13.61
N VAL A 81 -2.77 -6.30 -13.27
CA VAL A 81 -2.99 -7.61 -13.90
C VAL A 81 -4.02 -8.32 -13.01
N SER A 82 -5.08 -8.90 -13.55
CA SER A 82 -6.08 -9.56 -12.71
C SER A 82 -5.47 -10.81 -12.07
N ASN A 83 -4.77 -10.64 -10.95
CA ASN A 83 -4.06 -11.73 -10.32
C ASN A 83 -5.04 -12.49 -9.44
N THR A 84 -4.97 -13.81 -9.55
CA THR A 84 -5.80 -14.76 -8.81
C THR A 84 -5.78 -14.48 -7.32
N VAL A 85 -4.67 -13.95 -6.77
CA VAL A 85 -4.47 -13.65 -5.34
C VAL A 85 -5.59 -12.83 -4.73
N ILE A 86 -5.99 -11.68 -5.29
CA ILE A 86 -7.08 -10.87 -4.70
C ILE A 86 -8.42 -11.60 -4.80
N LYS A 87 -8.68 -12.26 -5.94
CA LYS A 87 -9.90 -13.05 -6.12
C LYS A 87 -9.97 -14.23 -5.15
N ASP A 88 -8.85 -14.89 -4.91
CA ASP A 88 -8.72 -16.01 -3.98
C ASP A 88 -8.89 -15.53 -2.53
N MET A 89 -8.27 -14.39 -2.18
CA MET A 89 -8.48 -13.74 -0.88
C MET A 89 -9.95 -13.36 -0.68
N MET A 90 -10.60 -12.74 -1.66
CA MET A 90 -12.02 -12.39 -1.59
C MET A 90 -12.92 -13.63 -1.49
N THR A 91 -12.61 -14.69 -2.25
CA THR A 91 -13.36 -15.94 -2.21
C THR A 91 -13.23 -16.60 -0.84
N ALA A 92 -12.01 -16.70 -0.31
CA ALA A 92 -11.77 -17.26 1.02
C ALA A 92 -12.43 -16.44 2.14
N LEU A 93 -12.44 -15.11 2.04
CA LEU A 93 -12.93 -14.24 3.10
C LEU A 93 -14.46 -14.01 3.09
N LEU A 94 -15.07 -14.00 1.90
CA LEU A 94 -16.46 -13.57 1.71
C LEU A 94 -17.40 -14.66 1.15
N VAL A 95 -16.86 -15.71 0.55
CA VAL A 95 -17.66 -16.74 -0.15
C VAL A 95 -17.57 -18.09 0.54
N THR A 96 -16.37 -18.50 0.93
CA THR A 96 -16.15 -19.78 1.60
C THR A 96 -16.43 -19.65 3.09
N ALA A 97 -17.40 -20.42 3.59
CA ALA A 97 -17.60 -20.56 5.03
C ALA A 97 -16.37 -21.26 5.64
N MET A 98 -15.89 -20.79 6.80
CA MET A 98 -14.90 -21.55 7.54
C MET A 98 -15.55 -22.83 8.05
N ASP A 99 -14.98 -23.99 7.71
CA ASP A 99 -15.39 -25.26 8.31
C ASP A 99 -15.04 -25.21 9.80
N ILE A 100 -16.06 -25.33 10.65
CA ILE A 100 -15.98 -25.37 12.12
C ILE A 100 -15.99 -26.83 12.60
#